data_AF-A0A813EMD1-F1
#
_entry.id   AF-A0A813EMD1-F1
#
_cell.length_a   1.000
_cell.length_b   1.000
_cell.length_c   1.000
_cell.angle_alpha   90.00
_cell.angle_beta   90.00
_cell.angle_gamma   90.00
#
_symmetry.space_group_name_H-M   'P 1'
#
loop_
_entity.id
_entity.type
_entity.pdbx_description
1 polymer ?
#
loop_
_entity_poly.entity_id
_entity_poly.type
_entity_poly.pdbx_seq_one_letter_code
_entity_poly.pdbx_strand_id
1 'polypeptide(L)'
;MVLISEIEEEEEVKPVPVESGFRRMQIIEASDSDDDEVGKDSAGMKDPFPDIAIEASIAGVAKAKEQGNALFAKGSIEESERCFSKGIWLAEESGRVAGVTTDVLSALYSNRAFARMRLKCWPGVEKDCCDALRLN
;
A
#
# COMPACT_ATOMS: atom_id res chain seq x y z
N MET A 1 -18.20 72.91 -29.38
CA MET A 1 -18.37 74.14 -28.59
C MET A 1 -19.82 74.17 -28.14
N VAL A 2 -20.07 74.25 -26.81
CA VAL A 2 -21.36 74.38 -26.07
C VAL A 2 -22.23 73.10 -26.02
N LEU A 3 -22.32 72.33 -24.92
CA LEU A 3 -22.94 72.49 -23.57
C LEU A 3 -24.49 72.41 -23.56
N ILE A 4 -25.00 71.24 -23.15
CA ILE A 4 -26.26 70.97 -22.41
C ILE A 4 -25.98 69.63 -21.69
N SER A 5 -25.71 69.49 -20.38
CA SER A 5 -26.38 69.91 -19.15
C SER A 5 -27.76 69.27 -18.94
N GLU A 6 -27.79 67.97 -18.67
CA GLU A 6 -28.96 67.30 -18.10
C GLU A 6 -28.57 66.41 -16.91
N ILE A 7 -28.91 66.93 -15.72
CA ILE A 7 -29.59 66.24 -14.61
C ILE A 7 -28.76 65.24 -13.78
N GLU A 8 -28.35 65.74 -12.60
CA GLU A 8 -28.09 64.97 -11.37
C GLU A 8 -29.42 64.55 -10.72
N GLU A 9 -29.54 63.25 -10.39
CA GLU A 9 -30.41 62.61 -9.38
C GLU A 9 -30.42 61.11 -9.75
N GLU A 10 -30.27 60.09 -8.92
CA GLU A 10 -30.13 59.78 -7.50
C GLU A 10 -29.19 58.53 -7.47
N GLU A 11 -28.67 57.96 -6.40
CA GLU A 11 -29.18 57.73 -5.06
C GLU A 11 -27.98 57.23 -4.23
N GLU A 12 -27.82 57.75 -3.03
CA GLU A 12 -26.74 57.41 -2.10
C GLU A 12 -26.96 55.98 -1.54
N VAL A 13 -26.40 54.95 -2.18
CA VAL A 13 -26.42 53.58 -1.60
C VAL A 13 -25.40 53.49 -0.48
N LYS A 14 -25.86 53.74 0.75
CA LYS A 14 -25.09 53.44 1.97
C LYS A 14 -24.82 51.93 2.02
N PRO A 15 -23.56 51.48 2.21
CA PRO A 15 -23.26 50.07 2.21
C PRO A 15 -23.93 49.40 3.41
N VAL A 16 -24.80 48.44 3.11
CA VAL A 16 -25.40 47.52 4.07
C VAL A 16 -24.27 46.77 4.80
N PRO A 17 -24.24 46.72 6.14
CA PRO A 17 -23.29 45.87 6.84
C PRO A 17 -23.68 44.42 6.58
N VAL A 18 -22.89 43.72 5.77
CA VAL A 18 -22.98 42.27 5.62
C VAL A 18 -22.51 41.62 6.91
N GLU A 19 -23.45 41.22 7.77
CA GLU A 19 -23.18 40.27 8.84
C GLU A 19 -22.88 38.88 8.26
N SER A 20 -21.96 38.19 8.96
CA SER A 20 -21.63 36.76 8.84
C SER A 20 -20.78 36.32 7.64
N GLY A 21 -19.51 36.73 7.64
CA GLY A 21 -18.43 36.09 6.88
C GLY A 21 -17.55 35.22 7.77
N PHE A 22 -17.68 33.89 7.63
CA PHE A 22 -16.79 32.81 8.09
C PHE A 22 -16.23 32.90 9.53
N ARG A 23 -16.80 32.11 10.45
CA ARG A 23 -16.06 31.73 11.66
C ARG A 23 -14.80 31.00 11.24
N ARG A 24 -13.65 31.56 11.59
CA ARG A 24 -12.35 30.92 11.47
C ARG A 24 -12.38 29.64 12.29
N MET A 25 -12.31 28.48 11.63
CA MET A 25 -12.02 27.22 12.30
C MET A 25 -10.57 27.31 12.79
N GLN A 26 -10.37 27.48 14.09
CA GLN A 26 -9.05 27.30 14.68
C GLN A 26 -8.73 25.81 14.62
N ILE A 27 -7.81 25.44 13.72
CA ILE A 27 -7.15 24.14 13.81
C ILE A 27 -6.25 24.26 15.04
N ILE A 28 -6.68 23.65 16.15
CA ILE A 28 -5.81 23.42 17.29
C ILE A 28 -4.74 22.47 16.77
N GLU A 29 -3.51 22.95 16.73
CA GLU A 29 -2.34 22.12 16.54
C GLU A 29 -2.29 21.18 17.74
N ALA A 30 -2.91 20.00 17.59
CA ALA A 30 -2.61 18.88 18.46
C ALA A 30 -1.14 18.56 18.16
N SER A 31 -0.25 19.14 18.96
CA SER A 31 1.04 18.56 19.26
C SER A 31 0.75 17.27 20.03
N ASP A 32 0.28 16.26 19.30
CA ASP A 32 0.26 14.88 19.76
C ASP A 32 1.62 14.32 19.37
N SER A 33 2.59 14.68 20.22
CA SER A 33 3.90 14.09 20.27
C SER A 33 3.74 12.67 20.84
N ASP A 34 3.32 11.73 20.01
CA ASP A 34 3.73 10.34 20.17
C ASP A 34 4.72 10.03 19.04
N ASP A 35 5.95 10.48 19.31
CA ASP A 35 7.17 9.89 18.79
C ASP A 35 7.31 8.48 19.41
N ASP A 36 6.38 7.60 19.06
CA ASP A 36 6.68 6.18 19.05
C ASP A 36 7.46 5.96 17.76
N GLU A 37 8.77 6.18 17.84
CA GLU A 37 9.77 5.35 17.18
C GLU A 37 9.24 3.92 17.22
N VAL A 38 8.53 3.51 16.15
CA VAL A 38 8.15 2.12 15.97
C VAL A 38 9.47 1.43 15.87
N GLY A 39 9.86 0.85 17.01
CA GLY A 39 11.10 0.20 17.23
C GLY A 39 11.39 -0.61 15.99
N LYS A 40 12.57 -0.35 15.42
CA LYS A 40 13.28 -1.29 14.58
C LYS A 40 13.62 -2.51 15.44
N ASP A 41 12.60 -3.16 15.97
CA ASP A 41 12.63 -4.50 16.44
C ASP A 41 12.87 -5.30 15.18
N SER A 42 14.14 -5.60 14.98
CA SER A 42 14.60 -6.68 14.12
C SER A 42 14.09 -7.98 14.73
N ALA A 43 12.76 -8.14 14.75
CA ALA A 43 12.12 -9.40 15.00
C ALA A 43 12.68 -10.32 13.92
N GLY A 44 13.41 -11.35 14.32
CA GLY A 44 13.44 -12.57 13.53
C GLY A 44 11.98 -12.95 13.33
N MET A 45 11.42 -12.51 12.20
CA MET A 45 9.99 -12.32 12.01
C MET A 45 9.35 -13.69 12.13
N LYS A 46 8.51 -13.88 13.14
CA LYS A 46 7.86 -15.16 13.41
C LYS A 46 7.24 -15.70 12.12
N ASP A 47 7.49 -16.98 11.84
CA ASP A 47 6.98 -17.67 10.67
C ASP A 47 5.46 -17.43 10.51
N PRO A 48 5.01 -16.76 9.42
CA PRO A 48 3.60 -16.44 9.24
C PRO A 48 2.74 -17.68 8.94
N PHE A 49 3.34 -18.77 8.46
CA PHE A 49 2.64 -20.00 8.06
C PHE A 49 3.43 -21.25 8.48
N PRO A 50 3.44 -21.57 9.79
CA PRO A 50 4.19 -22.70 10.33
C PRO A 50 3.61 -24.08 9.93
N ASP A 51 2.36 -24.11 9.49
CA ASP A 51 1.68 -25.31 8.96
C ASP A 51 2.18 -25.70 7.56
N ILE A 52 2.78 -24.76 6.83
CA ILE A 52 3.30 -25.01 5.48
C ILE A 52 4.77 -25.47 5.58
N ALA A 53 4.97 -26.78 5.42
CA ALA A 53 6.28 -27.42 5.48
C ALA A 53 7.12 -27.16 4.20
N ILE A 54 7.83 -26.03 4.18
CA ILE A 54 8.81 -25.68 3.15
C ILE A 54 10.20 -25.59 3.79
N GLU A 55 11.19 -26.23 3.15
CA GLU A 55 12.58 -26.21 3.58
C GLU A 55 13.16 -24.78 3.47
N ALA A 56 13.94 -24.36 4.46
CA ALA A 56 14.65 -23.09 4.43
C ALA A 56 15.93 -23.20 3.59
N SER A 57 15.77 -23.40 2.28
CA SER A 57 16.85 -23.43 1.29
C SER A 57 16.39 -22.80 -0.03
N ILE A 58 17.32 -22.49 -0.94
CA ILE A 58 16.98 -21.95 -2.27
C ILE A 58 16.04 -22.91 -3.03
N ALA A 59 16.32 -24.21 -2.93
CA ALA A 59 15.45 -25.25 -3.49
C ALA A 59 14.07 -25.27 -2.83
N GLY A 60 14.00 -25.06 -1.51
CA GLY A 60 12.74 -24.93 -0.79
C GLY A 60 11.91 -23.72 -1.25
N VAL A 61 12.53 -22.56 -1.48
CA VAL A 61 11.84 -21.37 -2.03
C VAL A 61 11.31 -21.64 -3.45
N ALA A 62 12.10 -22.31 -4.30
CA ALA A 62 11.63 -22.73 -5.62
C ALA A 62 10.45 -23.71 -5.53
N LYS A 63 10.50 -24.66 -4.59
CA LYS A 63 9.40 -25.60 -4.31
C LYS A 63 8.15 -24.88 -3.78
N ALA A 64 8.31 -23.83 -2.99
CA ALA A 64 7.19 -22.98 -2.54
C ALA A 64 6.42 -22.39 -3.72
N LYS A 65 7.16 -21.87 -4.71
CA LYS A 65 6.60 -21.35 -5.96
C LYS A 65 5.83 -22.43 -6.71
N GLU A 66 6.43 -23.61 -6.89
CA GLU A 66 5.79 -24.73 -7.60
C GLU A 66 4.53 -25.23 -6.87
N GLN A 67 4.59 -25.37 -5.55
CA GLN A 67 3.46 -25.77 -4.72
C GLN A 67 2.32 -24.75 -4.79
N GLY A 68 2.63 -23.45 -4.68
CA GLY A 68 1.66 -22.38 -4.85
C GLY A 68 1.01 -22.39 -6.24
N ASN A 69 1.79 -22.57 -7.30
CA ASN A 69 1.28 -22.68 -8.67
C ASN A 69 0.34 -23.89 -8.83
N ALA A 70 0.69 -25.04 -8.26
CA ALA A 70 -0.14 -26.23 -8.30
C ALA A 70 -1.47 -26.04 -7.54
N LEU A 71 -1.45 -25.37 -6.38
CA LEU A 71 -2.65 -25.03 -5.61
C LEU A 71 -3.53 -24.01 -6.35
N PHE A 72 -2.91 -23.00 -6.97
CA PHE A 72 -3.61 -22.01 -7.76
C PHE A 72 -4.32 -22.65 -8.97
N ALA A 73 -3.63 -23.54 -9.69
CA ALA A 73 -4.20 -24.27 -10.82
C ALA A 73 -5.38 -25.18 -10.42
N LYS A 74 -5.38 -25.70 -9.18
CA LYS A 74 -6.48 -26.48 -8.60
C LYS A 74 -7.65 -25.60 -8.14
N GLY A 75 -7.51 -24.28 -8.14
CA GLY A 75 -8.52 -23.33 -7.64
C GLY A 75 -8.44 -23.06 -6.14
N SER A 76 -7.48 -23.65 -5.43
CA SER A 76 -7.20 -23.38 -4.02
C SER A 76 -6.40 -22.09 -3.87
N ILE A 77 -7.02 -20.96 -4.20
CA ILE A 77 -6.33 -19.67 -4.32
C ILE A 77 -5.83 -19.15 -2.97
N GLU A 78 -6.57 -19.33 -1.88
CA GLU A 78 -6.12 -18.93 -0.53
C GLU A 78 -4.84 -19.66 -0.12
N GLU A 79 -4.82 -20.98 -0.28
CA GLU A 79 -3.64 -21.79 0.02
C GLU A 79 -2.46 -21.49 -0.90
N SER A 80 -2.72 -21.10 -2.15
CA SER A 80 -1.66 -20.62 -3.05
C SER A 80 -1.03 -19.32 -2.56
N GLU A 81 -1.84 -18.37 -2.08
CA GLU A 81 -1.38 -17.08 -1.55
C GLU A 81 -0.48 -17.29 -0.33
N ARG A 82 -0.89 -18.18 0.58
CA ARG A 82 -0.10 -18.55 1.76
C ARG A 82 1.24 -19.19 1.38
N CYS A 83 1.25 -20.06 0.36
CA CYS A 83 2.50 -20.66 -0.14
C CYS A 83 3.46 -19.62 -0.74
N PHE A 84 2.94 -18.67 -1.53
CA PHE A 84 3.79 -17.60 -2.08
C PHE A 84 4.33 -16.67 -0.99
N SER A 85 3.47 -16.28 -0.05
CA SER A 85 3.86 -15.47 1.11
C SER A 85 4.93 -16.16 1.96
N LYS A 86 4.80 -17.48 2.19
CA LYS A 86 5.79 -18.30 2.87
C LYS A 86 7.14 -18.33 2.12
N GLY A 87 7.10 -18.43 0.80
CA GLY A 87 8.30 -18.38 -0.05
C GLY A 87 9.03 -17.03 0.04
N ILE A 88 8.29 -15.91 0.01
CA ILE A 88 8.85 -14.55 0.14
C ILE A 88 9.45 -14.36 1.53
N TRP A 89 8.73 -14.75 2.59
CA TRP A 89 9.25 -14.69 3.96
C TRP A 89 10.55 -15.48 4.10
N LEU A 90 10.63 -16.69 3.52
CA LEU A 90 11.87 -17.47 3.52
C LEU A 90 13.01 -16.76 2.80
N ALA A 91 12.73 -16.12 1.66
CA ALA A 91 13.73 -15.46 0.83
C ALA A 91 14.26 -14.13 1.39
N GLU A 92 13.42 -13.36 2.10
CA GLU A 92 13.78 -11.99 2.53
C GLU A 92 13.80 -11.80 4.05
N GLU A 93 12.80 -12.33 4.75
CA GLU A 93 12.54 -11.96 6.16
C GLU A 93 13.11 -12.98 7.15
N SER A 94 13.25 -14.24 6.74
CA SER A 94 13.67 -15.32 7.64
C SER A 94 15.14 -15.22 8.05
N GLY A 95 15.97 -14.56 7.25
CA GLY A 95 17.44 -14.54 7.38
C GLY A 95 18.11 -15.91 7.18
N ARG A 96 17.35 -16.96 6.81
CA ARG A 96 17.85 -18.35 6.70
C ARG A 96 18.23 -18.73 5.28
N VAL A 97 17.66 -18.08 4.28
CA VAL A 97 17.94 -18.32 2.86
C VAL A 97 18.51 -17.04 2.28
N ALA A 98 19.69 -17.15 1.65
CA ALA A 98 20.32 -16.07 0.90
C ALA A 98 20.60 -16.53 -0.53
N GLY A 99 20.66 -15.60 -1.47
CA GLY A 99 21.01 -15.90 -2.87
C GLY A 99 19.86 -16.51 -3.70
N VAL A 100 18.61 -16.29 -3.30
CA VAL A 100 17.46 -16.58 -4.18
C VAL A 100 17.57 -15.69 -5.42
N THR A 101 17.35 -16.26 -6.60
CA THR A 101 17.43 -15.50 -7.86
C THR A 101 16.31 -14.47 -7.96
N THR A 102 16.60 -13.34 -8.59
CA THR A 102 15.63 -12.27 -8.83
C THR A 102 14.42 -12.78 -9.63
N ASP A 103 14.63 -13.69 -10.59
CA ASP A 103 13.56 -14.33 -11.36
C ASP A 103 12.57 -15.10 -10.47
N VAL A 104 13.07 -15.87 -9.50
CA VAL A 104 12.21 -16.65 -8.59
C VAL A 104 11.44 -15.71 -7.67
N LEU A 105 12.11 -14.69 -7.16
CA LEU A 105 11.51 -13.72 -6.24
C LEU A 105 10.47 -12.85 -6.95
N SER A 106 10.76 -12.36 -8.16
CA SER A 106 9.83 -11.61 -9.01
C SER A 106 8.58 -12.43 -9.36
N ALA A 107 8.76 -13.71 -9.66
CA ALA A 107 7.66 -14.63 -9.90
C ALA A 107 6.80 -14.86 -8.64
N LEU A 108 7.43 -15.01 -7.46
CA LEU A 108 6.70 -15.14 -6.19
C LEU A 108 5.84 -13.92 -5.89
N TYR A 109 6.39 -12.71 -6.06
CA TYR A 109 5.65 -11.46 -5.90
C TYR A 109 4.47 -11.35 -6.87
N SER A 110 4.71 -11.56 -8.16
CA SER A 110 3.67 -11.48 -9.20
C SER A 110 2.55 -12.51 -8.96
N ASN A 111 2.91 -13.73 -8.54
CA ASN A 111 1.96 -14.79 -8.28
C ASN A 111 1.15 -14.53 -7.01
N ARG A 112 1.76 -13.99 -5.96
CA ARG A 112 1.04 -13.53 -4.74
C ARG A 112 0.06 -12.42 -5.08
N ALA A 113 0.49 -11.42 -5.84
CA ALA A 113 -0.37 -10.33 -6.31
C ALA A 113 -1.58 -10.88 -7.07
N PHE A 114 -1.35 -11.82 -8.00
CA PHE A 114 -2.42 -12.41 -8.78
C PHE A 114 -3.39 -13.24 -7.93
N ALA A 115 -2.90 -14.03 -6.98
CA ALA A 115 -3.73 -14.76 -6.03
C ALA A 115 -4.63 -13.80 -5.21
N ARG A 116 -4.04 -12.72 -4.70
CA ARG A 116 -4.77 -11.67 -3.98
C ARG A 116 -5.83 -10.97 -4.82
N MET A 117 -5.52 -10.64 -6.08
CA MET A 117 -6.50 -10.09 -7.04
C MET A 117 -7.68 -11.05 -7.25
N ARG A 118 -7.42 -12.36 -7.36
CA ARG A 118 -8.47 -13.38 -7.54
C ARG A 118 -9.35 -13.52 -6.30
N LEU A 119 -8.80 -13.32 -5.11
CA LEU A 119 -9.53 -13.26 -3.84
C LEU A 119 -10.21 -11.91 -3.59
N LYS A 120 -10.01 -10.91 -4.47
CA LYS A 120 -10.43 -9.51 -4.28
C LYS A 120 -9.84 -8.89 -3.00
N CYS A 121 -8.69 -9.39 -2.56
CA CYS A 121 -7.92 -8.83 -1.47
C CYS A 121 -6.91 -7.84 -2.06
N TRP A 122 -7.30 -6.57 -2.16
CA TRP A 122 -6.48 -5.51 -2.76
C TRP A 122 -5.29 -5.01 -1.93
N PRO A 123 -5.30 -5.04 -0.58
CA PRO A 123 -4.18 -4.57 0.21
C PRO A 123 -2.87 -5.28 -0.16
N GLY A 124 -1.81 -4.50 -0.41
CA GLY A 124 -0.48 -5.01 -0.72
C GLY A 124 -0.28 -5.52 -2.15
N VAL A 125 -1.32 -5.59 -3.00
CA VAL A 125 -1.18 -6.04 -4.40
C VAL A 125 -0.28 -5.10 -5.20
N GLU A 126 -0.48 -3.78 -5.08
CA GLU A 126 0.36 -2.79 -5.75
C GLU A 126 1.83 -2.92 -5.34
N LYS A 127 2.06 -3.09 -4.02
CA LYS A 127 3.41 -3.30 -3.48
C LYS A 127 4.06 -4.55 -4.10
N ASP A 128 3.35 -5.68 -4.11
CA ASP A 128 3.83 -6.91 -4.74
C ASP A 128 4.19 -6.70 -6.21
N CYS A 129 3.36 -5.99 -6.97
CA CYS A 129 3.65 -5.67 -8.37
C CYS A 129 4.89 -4.77 -8.52
N CYS A 130 5.03 -3.74 -7.68
CA CYS A 130 6.21 -2.87 -7.70
C CYS A 130 7.47 -3.63 -7.33
N ASP A 131 7.42 -4.51 -6.33
CA ASP A 131 8.56 -5.32 -5.90
C ASP A 131 8.97 -6.31 -7.00
N ALA A 132 8.00 -6.94 -7.68
CA ALA A 132 8.28 -7.78 -8.85
C ALA A 132 8.97 -7.01 -9.99
N LEU A 133 8.54 -5.76 -10.25
CA LEU A 133 9.12 -4.90 -11.29
C LEU A 133 10.54 -4.43 -10.94
N ARG A 134 10.83 -4.17 -9.66
CA ARG A 134 12.18 -3.78 -9.21
C ARG A 134 13.22 -4.88 -9.38
N LEU A 135 12.77 -6.13 -9.49
CA LEU A 135 13.61 -7.32 -9.63
C LEU A 135 13.90 -7.73 -11.09
N ASN A 136 13.23 -7.09 -12.07
CA ASN A 136 13.49 -7.28 -13.51
C ASN A 136 14.40 -6.16 -14.06
#